data_AF-A0A9X9Q5F9-F1
#
_entry.id   AF-A0A9X9Q5F9-F1
#
_cell.length_a   1.000
_cell.length_b   1.000
_cell.length_c   1.000
_cell.angle_alpha   90.00
_cell.angle_beta   90.00
_cell.angle_gamma   90.00
#
_symmetry.space_group_name_H-M   'P 1'
#
loop_
_entity.id
_entity.type
_entity.pdbx_description
1 polymer ?
#
loop_
_entity_poly.entity_id
_entity_poly.type
_entity_poly.pdbx_seq_one_letter_code
_entity_poly.pdbx_strand_id
1 'polypeptide(L)'
;MKAPGRLLLVILGSLGFSAAYVLLCCWACLPFCLASCLAPQPSTNSRPTVPGPLHFSGYSSVPDGKPLVRDPCRSCAVVSSSGQMLGSGLGAEIDSAECVLRMNQAPTVGFEADVGRRSTLRVVSHTSVPLLLRNYSHYFQHARDTLYVVWGQGRHMDRALGGRTYRTLLQLTEMYPGLQVYTFTERMMAYCDQVFQDETGKNRRQSGSFLSTGWFTMILALELCEEIVVYGMVSDSYCREESHPSVPYHYFEKGRLDECQMYLAHERAPRSAHRFITEKAVFSRWAKKRPIVFAHPSWRTQ
;
A
#
# COMPACT_ATOMS: atom_id res chain seq x y z
N MET A 1 31.07 68.78 -21.40
CA MET A 1 31.38 67.33 -21.34
C MET A 1 31.45 66.86 -19.88
N LYS A 2 30.32 66.53 -19.26
CA LYS A 2 30.23 65.92 -17.91
C LYS A 2 28.92 65.15 -17.80
N ALA A 3 28.88 63.87 -18.21
CA ALA A 3 27.68 63.04 -18.02
C ALA A 3 27.83 61.50 -18.06
N PRO A 4 29.00 60.84 -18.23
CA PRO A 4 29.00 59.36 -18.21
C PRO A 4 29.23 58.73 -16.82
N GLY A 5 29.86 59.45 -15.88
CA GLY A 5 30.23 58.88 -14.58
C GLY A 5 29.10 58.74 -13.55
N ARG A 6 28.09 59.62 -13.58
CA ARG A 6 26.97 59.60 -12.61
C ARG A 6 25.98 58.46 -12.86
N LEU A 7 25.74 58.10 -14.13
CA LEU A 7 24.80 57.02 -14.47
C LEU A 7 25.37 55.65 -14.09
N LEU A 8 26.68 55.44 -14.28
CA LEU A 8 27.35 54.18 -13.92
C LEU A 8 27.37 53.94 -12.40
N LEU A 9 27.58 54.99 -11.61
CA LEU A 9 27.53 54.93 -10.13
C LEU A 9 26.14 54.63 -9.58
N VAL A 10 25.08 55.15 -10.22
CA VAL A 10 23.69 54.86 -9.83
C VAL A 10 23.30 53.41 -10.16
N ILE A 11 23.71 52.90 -11.32
CA ILE A 11 23.44 51.51 -11.72
C ILE A 11 24.19 50.52 -10.81
N LEU A 12 25.48 50.75 -10.53
CA LEU A 12 26.27 49.92 -9.62
C LEU A 12 25.73 49.96 -8.18
N GLY A 13 25.28 51.13 -7.71
CA GLY A 13 24.63 51.28 -6.41
C GLY A 13 23.32 50.50 -6.30
N SER A 14 22.48 50.53 -7.34
CA SER A 14 21.20 49.80 -7.37
C SER A 14 21.38 48.28 -7.40
N LEU A 15 22.35 47.76 -8.16
CA LEU A 15 22.68 46.33 -8.21
C LEU A 15 23.26 45.83 -6.89
N GLY A 16 24.10 46.65 -6.22
CA GLY A 16 24.62 46.34 -4.89
C GLY A 16 23.54 46.26 -3.82
N PHE A 17 22.59 47.20 -3.82
CA PHE A 17 21.46 47.20 -2.89
C PHE A 17 20.51 46.00 -3.13
N SER A 18 20.23 45.64 -4.38
CA SER A 18 19.41 44.47 -4.69
C SER A 18 20.07 43.15 -4.28
N ALA A 19 21.38 42.99 -4.49
CA ALA A 19 22.10 41.79 -4.08
C ALA A 19 22.16 41.65 -2.54
N ALA A 20 22.40 42.76 -1.83
CA ALA A 20 22.38 42.78 -0.36
C ALA A 20 20.98 42.47 0.20
N TYR A 21 19.92 42.99 -0.41
CA TYR A 21 18.54 42.71 -0.01
C TYR A 21 18.16 41.24 -0.20
N VAL A 22 18.52 40.64 -1.34
CA VAL A 22 18.28 39.21 -1.61
C VAL A 22 19.05 38.32 -0.63
N LEU A 23 20.31 38.66 -0.33
CA LEU A 23 21.12 37.91 0.63
C LEU A 23 20.57 38.02 2.07
N LEU A 24 20.13 39.22 2.49
CA LEU A 24 19.48 39.41 3.79
C LEU A 24 18.15 38.66 3.87
N CYS A 25 17.33 38.69 2.81
CA CYS A 25 16.08 37.93 2.77
C CYS A 25 16.33 36.42 2.81
N CYS A 26 17.34 35.91 2.12
CA CYS A 26 17.73 34.50 2.21
C CYS A 26 18.20 34.15 3.63
N TRP A 27 19.08 34.95 4.23
CA TRP A 27 19.56 34.70 5.60
C TRP A 27 18.47 34.81 6.66
N ALA A 28 17.50 35.71 6.48
CA ALA A 28 16.40 35.88 7.41
C ALA A 28 15.27 34.84 7.21
N CYS A 29 15.01 34.39 5.97
CA CYS A 29 13.90 33.46 5.69
C CYS A 29 14.30 31.98 5.69
N LEU A 30 15.58 31.63 5.44
CA LEU A 30 16.04 30.24 5.51
C LEU A 30 15.83 29.61 6.91
N PRO A 31 16.15 30.29 8.03
CA PRO A 31 15.99 29.71 9.37
C PRO A 31 14.52 29.44 9.71
N PHE A 32 13.61 30.34 9.29
CA PHE A 32 12.17 30.20 9.52
C PHE A 32 11.55 29.10 8.64
N CYS A 33 12.00 28.95 7.38
CA CYS A 33 11.56 27.84 6.53
C CYS A 33 12.07 26.48 7.03
N LEU A 34 13.32 26.40 7.52
CA LEU A 34 13.88 25.18 8.10
C LEU A 34 13.12 24.76 9.37
N ALA A 35 12.70 25.72 10.20
CA ALA A 35 11.93 25.43 11.41
C ALA A 35 10.49 24.95 11.12
N SER A 36 9.86 25.43 10.04
CA SER A 36 8.50 25.00 9.65
C SER A 36 8.45 23.72 8.82
N CYS A 37 9.55 23.31 8.17
CA CYS A 37 9.63 22.07 7.40
C CYS A 37 10.03 20.84 8.23
N LEU A 38 10.50 21.04 9.46
CA LEU A 38 10.67 19.97 10.46
C LEU A 38 9.32 19.67 11.11
N ALA A 39 8.36 19.20 10.32
CA ALA A 39 7.26 18.43 10.89
C ALA A 39 7.86 17.22 11.62
N PRO A 40 7.42 16.90 12.85
CA PRO A 40 7.88 15.70 13.52
C PRO A 40 7.68 14.50 12.59
N GLN A 41 8.78 13.83 12.24
CA GLN A 41 8.71 12.48 11.70
C GLN A 41 7.82 11.66 12.65
N PRO A 42 6.77 10.97 12.18
CA PRO A 42 6.02 10.10 13.05
C PRO A 42 7.01 9.08 13.61
N SER A 43 7.22 9.14 14.92
CA SER A 43 8.15 8.26 15.62
C SER A 43 7.75 6.82 15.38
N THR A 44 8.55 6.11 14.61
CA THR A 44 8.49 4.65 14.55
C THR A 44 8.95 4.13 15.91
N ASN A 45 8.04 3.52 16.67
CA ASN A 45 8.23 2.79 17.95
C ASN A 45 7.65 3.41 19.23
N SER A 46 6.43 3.94 19.19
CA SER A 46 5.59 3.90 20.40
C SER A 46 4.13 3.69 20.02
N ARG A 47 3.66 2.45 20.24
CA ARG A 47 2.23 2.16 20.23
C ARG A 47 1.61 2.94 21.40
N PRO A 48 0.49 3.66 21.22
CA PRO A 48 -0.16 4.35 22.33
C PRO A 48 -0.49 3.33 23.43
N THR A 49 -0.02 3.58 24.65
CA THR A 49 -0.26 2.73 25.83
C THR A 49 -1.71 2.84 26.36
N VAL A 50 -2.58 3.55 25.65
CA VAL A 50 -3.96 3.85 26.08
C VAL A 50 -4.89 2.78 25.50
N PRO A 51 -5.70 2.09 26.33
CA PRO A 51 -6.73 1.18 25.85
C PRO A 51 -7.78 1.97 25.07
N GLY A 52 -7.85 1.78 23.76
CA GLY A 52 -8.87 2.38 22.91
C GLY A 52 -8.62 2.14 21.42
N PRO A 53 -9.64 2.34 20.57
CA PRO A 53 -9.51 2.18 19.12
C PRO A 53 -8.42 3.08 18.56
N LEU A 54 -7.54 2.51 17.74
CA LEU A 54 -6.52 3.28 17.05
C LEU A 54 -7.13 4.06 15.88
N HIS A 55 -6.63 5.28 15.69
CA HIS A 55 -6.99 6.15 14.58
C HIS A 55 -5.93 6.05 13.48
N PHE A 56 -6.28 5.37 12.39
CA PHE A 56 -5.40 5.20 11.24
C PHE A 56 -5.65 6.31 10.21
N SER A 57 -5.00 7.46 10.42
CA SER A 57 -5.13 8.64 9.55
C SER A 57 -4.68 8.42 8.10
N GLY A 58 -3.96 7.32 7.82
CA GLY A 58 -3.59 6.92 6.47
C GLY A 58 -4.76 6.48 5.59
N TYR A 59 -5.93 6.19 6.17
CA TYR A 59 -7.09 5.64 5.49
C TYR A 59 -8.31 6.51 5.74
N SER A 60 -9.01 6.89 4.66
CA SER A 60 -10.12 7.84 4.71
C SER A 60 -11.41 7.17 4.26
N SER A 61 -12.44 7.25 5.09
CA SER A 61 -13.79 6.76 4.81
C SER A 61 -14.33 7.42 3.55
N VAL A 62 -14.93 6.64 2.64
CA VAL A 62 -15.45 7.17 1.37
C VAL A 62 -16.62 8.14 1.58
N PRO A 63 -17.64 7.85 2.42
CA PRO A 63 -18.76 8.77 2.59
C PRO A 63 -18.36 10.14 3.17
N ASP A 64 -17.60 10.15 4.27
CA ASP A 64 -17.39 11.35 5.08
C ASP A 64 -15.92 11.79 5.21
N GLY A 65 -14.97 10.97 4.79
CA GLY A 65 -13.55 11.26 4.83
C GLY A 65 -12.89 11.05 6.17
N LYS A 66 -13.64 10.58 7.18
CA LYS A 66 -13.09 10.36 8.53
C LYS A 66 -12.00 9.27 8.50
N PRO A 67 -11.01 9.36 9.40
CA PRO A 67 -10.00 8.33 9.50
C PRO A 67 -10.61 6.98 9.87
N LEU A 68 -9.95 5.90 9.46
CA LEU A 68 -10.28 4.56 9.95
C LEU A 68 -10.06 4.49 11.46
N VAL A 69 -11.08 4.06 12.20
CA VAL A 69 -11.03 3.84 13.65
C VAL A 69 -11.27 2.38 13.94
N ARG A 70 -10.30 1.70 14.55
CA ARG A 70 -10.43 0.27 14.88
C ARG A 70 -9.44 -0.15 15.96
N ASP A 71 -9.84 -1.12 16.76
CA ASP A 71 -8.88 -1.83 17.63
C ASP A 71 -7.89 -2.64 16.79
N PRO A 72 -6.62 -2.72 17.22
CA PRO A 72 -5.64 -3.61 16.59
C PRO A 72 -6.03 -5.08 16.76
N CYS A 73 -5.66 -5.91 15.79
CA CYS A 73 -5.88 -7.34 15.85
C CYS A 73 -4.68 -8.02 16.51
N ARG A 74 -4.89 -8.98 17.42
CA ARG A 74 -3.77 -9.74 18.00
C ARG A 74 -3.13 -10.66 16.97
N SER A 75 -3.94 -11.37 16.19
CA SER A 75 -3.45 -12.26 15.14
C SER A 75 -4.11 -11.97 13.80
N CYS A 76 -3.29 -11.79 12.77
CA CYS A 76 -3.73 -11.56 11.41
C CYS A 76 -3.28 -12.66 10.46
N ALA A 77 -4.20 -13.16 9.64
CA ALA A 77 -3.89 -13.97 8.47
C ALA A 77 -3.92 -13.10 7.21
N VAL A 78 -2.77 -12.91 6.55
CA VAL A 78 -2.65 -12.26 5.25
C VAL A 78 -2.66 -13.33 4.17
N VAL A 79 -3.75 -13.41 3.40
CA VAL A 79 -3.93 -14.42 2.36
C VAL A 79 -3.68 -13.79 1.00
N SER A 80 -2.55 -14.16 0.38
CA SER A 80 -2.25 -13.76 -0.98
C SER A 80 -3.16 -14.49 -1.99
N SER A 81 -3.07 -14.08 -3.26
CA SER A 81 -3.89 -14.66 -4.33
C SER A 81 -3.23 -15.81 -5.08
N SER A 82 -2.02 -16.22 -4.69
CA SER A 82 -1.19 -17.18 -5.43
C SER A 82 -1.82 -18.57 -5.58
N GLY A 83 -1.50 -19.25 -6.67
CA GLY A 83 -1.81 -20.67 -6.86
C GLY A 83 -1.17 -21.61 -5.85
N GLN A 84 -0.18 -21.17 -5.07
CA GLN A 84 0.38 -21.95 -3.95
C GLN A 84 -0.68 -22.37 -2.93
N MET A 85 -1.81 -21.67 -2.86
CA MET A 85 -2.90 -22.03 -1.95
C MET A 85 -3.66 -23.30 -2.37
N LEU A 86 -3.62 -23.69 -3.65
CA LEU A 86 -4.39 -24.83 -4.15
C LEU A 86 -3.97 -26.14 -3.46
N GLY A 87 -4.95 -26.84 -2.88
CA GLY A 87 -4.73 -28.10 -2.18
C GLY A 87 -3.99 -27.98 -0.85
N SER A 88 -3.84 -26.77 -0.30
CA SER A 88 -3.17 -26.54 0.97
C SER A 88 -3.96 -27.03 2.19
N GLY A 89 -5.29 -27.06 2.12
CA GLY A 89 -6.13 -27.46 3.26
C GLY A 89 -6.09 -26.52 4.48
N LEU A 90 -5.53 -25.32 4.32
CA LEU A 90 -5.28 -24.36 5.42
C LEU A 90 -6.48 -23.48 5.78
N GLY A 91 -7.64 -23.69 5.16
CA GLY A 91 -8.78 -22.79 5.30
C GLY A 91 -9.28 -22.63 6.73
N ALA A 92 -9.29 -23.71 7.51
CA ALA A 92 -9.69 -23.67 8.92
C ALA A 92 -8.66 -22.93 9.81
N GLU A 93 -7.37 -23.09 9.51
CA GLU A 93 -6.29 -22.38 10.21
C GLU A 93 -6.38 -20.87 9.93
N ILE A 94 -6.52 -20.48 8.66
CA ILE A 94 -6.71 -19.08 8.26
C ILE A 94 -7.92 -18.46 8.95
N ASP A 95 -9.04 -19.18 8.99
CA ASP A 95 -10.28 -18.70 9.60
C ASP A 95 -10.20 -18.64 11.14
N SER A 96 -9.17 -19.20 11.77
CA SER A 96 -8.94 -19.10 13.22
C SER A 96 -8.33 -17.75 13.64
N ALA A 97 -7.73 -17.02 12.70
CA ALA A 97 -7.15 -15.70 12.96
C ALA A 97 -8.23 -14.68 13.38
N GLU A 98 -7.84 -13.71 14.21
CA GLU A 98 -8.73 -12.63 14.64
C GLU A 98 -9.15 -11.78 13.42
N CYS A 99 -8.18 -11.42 12.58
CA CYS A 99 -8.38 -10.67 11.36
C CYS A 99 -7.84 -11.41 10.13
N VAL A 100 -8.68 -11.58 9.11
CA VAL A 100 -8.28 -12.16 7.82
C VAL A 100 -8.24 -11.07 6.75
N LEU A 101 -7.04 -10.80 6.24
CA LEU A 101 -6.75 -9.78 5.23
C LEU A 101 -6.63 -10.46 3.85
N ARG A 102 -7.46 -10.04 2.91
CA ARG A 102 -7.47 -10.55 1.52
C ARG A 102 -7.22 -9.42 0.52
N MET A 103 -6.95 -9.79 -0.73
CA MET A 103 -6.58 -8.86 -1.79
C MET A 103 -7.54 -8.95 -2.99
N ASN A 104 -7.89 -7.79 -3.55
CA ASN A 104 -8.61 -7.66 -4.83
C ASN A 104 -9.86 -8.57 -4.92
N GLN A 105 -10.16 -9.13 -6.08
CA GLN A 105 -11.29 -10.04 -6.34
C GLN A 105 -11.01 -11.51 -5.98
N ALA A 106 -9.96 -11.81 -5.21
CA ALA A 106 -9.64 -13.20 -4.89
C ALA A 106 -10.80 -13.84 -4.10
N PRO A 107 -11.51 -14.84 -4.67
CA PRO A 107 -12.74 -15.39 -4.11
C PRO A 107 -12.44 -16.42 -3.02
N THR A 108 -13.35 -16.58 -2.07
CA THR A 108 -13.32 -17.71 -1.13
C THR A 108 -14.20 -18.86 -1.57
N VAL A 109 -15.29 -18.54 -2.29
CA VAL A 109 -16.28 -19.53 -2.75
C VAL A 109 -15.65 -20.51 -3.73
N GLY A 110 -15.76 -21.81 -3.43
CA GLY A 110 -15.15 -22.89 -4.19
C GLY A 110 -13.69 -23.18 -3.82
N PHE A 111 -13.10 -22.43 -2.89
CA PHE A 111 -11.73 -22.56 -2.41
C PHE A 111 -11.65 -22.63 -0.88
N GLU A 112 -12.78 -22.78 -0.19
CA GLU A 112 -12.90 -22.61 1.27
C GLU A 112 -11.96 -23.54 2.05
N ALA A 113 -11.76 -24.77 1.56
CA ALA A 113 -10.87 -25.74 2.19
C ALA A 113 -9.41 -25.24 2.23
N ASP A 114 -9.01 -24.48 1.21
CA ASP A 114 -7.64 -24.01 1.03
C ASP A 114 -7.43 -22.61 1.60
N VAL A 115 -8.36 -21.70 1.32
CA VAL A 115 -8.18 -20.27 1.63
C VAL A 115 -9.08 -19.77 2.76
N GLY A 116 -9.97 -20.60 3.29
CA GLY A 116 -10.94 -20.20 4.31
C GLY A 116 -12.13 -19.43 3.76
N ARG A 117 -13.09 -19.10 4.62
CA ARG A 117 -14.35 -18.41 4.29
C ARG A 117 -14.36 -16.96 4.75
N ARG A 118 -13.65 -16.63 5.83
CA ARG A 118 -13.75 -15.32 6.49
C ARG A 118 -12.95 -14.27 5.73
N SER A 119 -13.45 -13.03 5.75
CA SER A 119 -12.73 -11.85 5.28
C SER A 119 -13.06 -10.70 6.22
N THR A 120 -12.10 -10.30 7.06
CA THR A 120 -12.26 -9.13 7.94
C THR A 120 -11.98 -7.86 7.17
N LEU A 121 -10.92 -7.87 6.36
CA LEU A 121 -10.49 -6.73 5.56
C LEU A 121 -10.07 -7.18 4.16
N ARG A 122 -10.38 -6.36 3.16
CA ARG A 122 -9.98 -6.57 1.78
C ARG A 122 -9.31 -5.34 1.19
N VAL A 123 -8.05 -5.46 0.84
CA VAL A 123 -7.28 -4.41 0.17
C VAL A 123 -7.46 -4.54 -1.33
N VAL A 124 -7.89 -3.49 -2.01
CA VAL A 124 -8.32 -3.54 -3.40
C VAL A 124 -7.61 -2.47 -4.22
N SER A 125 -6.96 -2.86 -5.32
CA SER A 125 -6.52 -1.88 -6.32
C SER A 125 -7.73 -1.23 -6.97
N HIS A 126 -7.66 0.08 -7.23
CA HIS A 126 -8.69 0.80 -7.98
C HIS A 126 -9.01 0.15 -9.35
N THR A 127 -8.03 -0.52 -9.98
CA THR A 127 -8.21 -1.27 -11.23
C THR A 127 -9.00 -2.57 -11.05
N SER A 128 -9.05 -3.12 -9.84
CA SER A 128 -9.80 -4.33 -9.49
C SER A 128 -11.23 -4.03 -9.06
N VAL A 129 -11.58 -2.77 -8.74
CA VAL A 129 -12.95 -2.39 -8.36
C VAL A 129 -14.00 -2.85 -9.39
N PRO A 130 -13.82 -2.66 -10.71
CA PRO A 130 -14.76 -3.19 -11.70
C PRO A 130 -14.93 -4.72 -11.67
N LEU A 131 -13.92 -5.47 -11.22
CA LEU A 131 -14.00 -6.92 -11.12
C LEU A 131 -14.85 -7.36 -9.93
N LEU A 132 -14.77 -6.65 -8.79
CA LEU A 132 -15.66 -6.90 -7.65
C LEU A 132 -17.12 -6.59 -8.01
N LEU A 133 -17.36 -5.53 -8.78
CA LEU A 133 -18.72 -5.15 -9.23
C LEU A 133 -19.41 -6.24 -10.07
N ARG A 134 -18.64 -7.11 -10.75
CA ARG A 134 -19.21 -8.25 -11.50
C ARG A 134 -19.90 -9.27 -10.61
N ASN A 135 -19.56 -9.31 -9.33
CA ASN A 135 -20.20 -10.15 -8.33
C ASN A 135 -20.55 -9.33 -7.08
N TYR A 136 -21.31 -8.25 -7.29
CA TYR A 136 -21.69 -7.33 -6.23
C TYR A 136 -22.45 -8.01 -5.08
N SER A 137 -23.26 -9.04 -5.37
CA SER A 137 -24.01 -9.75 -4.34
C SER A 137 -23.07 -10.46 -3.36
N HIS A 138 -22.06 -11.16 -3.86
CA HIS A 138 -21.06 -11.77 -2.99
C HIS A 138 -20.29 -10.74 -2.17
N TYR A 139 -19.69 -9.73 -2.82
CA TYR A 139 -18.78 -8.81 -2.13
C TYR A 139 -19.52 -7.77 -1.28
N PHE A 140 -20.67 -7.24 -1.68
CA PHE A 140 -21.27 -6.09 -0.99
C PHE A 140 -22.58 -6.40 -0.26
N GLN A 141 -23.21 -7.56 -0.53
CA GLN A 141 -24.41 -8.00 0.21
C GLN A 141 -24.06 -9.10 1.22
N HIS A 142 -23.48 -10.20 0.75
CA HIS A 142 -23.15 -11.34 1.62
C HIS A 142 -21.93 -11.06 2.50
N ALA A 143 -20.91 -10.39 1.96
CA ALA A 143 -19.71 -9.98 2.69
C ALA A 143 -19.79 -8.53 3.21
N ARG A 144 -20.98 -8.05 3.60
CA ARG A 144 -21.20 -6.65 4.04
C ARG A 144 -20.35 -6.21 5.23
N ASP A 145 -19.96 -7.16 6.08
CA ASP A 145 -19.15 -6.89 7.28
C ASP A 145 -17.64 -6.79 6.96
N THR A 146 -17.23 -7.11 5.73
CA THR A 146 -15.85 -6.93 5.28
C THR A 146 -15.55 -5.44 5.10
N LEU A 147 -14.45 -5.00 5.68
CA LEU A 147 -13.93 -3.66 5.45
C LEU A 147 -13.12 -3.62 4.15
N TYR A 148 -13.48 -2.73 3.23
CA TYR A 148 -12.79 -2.54 1.96
C TYR A 148 -11.83 -1.35 2.04
N VAL A 149 -10.55 -1.56 1.73
CA VAL A 149 -9.56 -0.46 1.64
C VAL A 149 -9.03 -0.39 0.22
N VAL A 150 -9.42 0.66 -0.51
CA VAL A 150 -9.11 0.82 -1.92
C VAL A 150 -7.88 1.73 -2.11
N TRP A 151 -6.89 1.24 -2.85
CA TRP A 151 -5.69 2.02 -3.18
C TRP A 151 -5.64 2.35 -4.67
N GLY A 152 -5.08 3.50 -5.01
CA GLY A 152 -4.91 3.97 -6.38
C GLY A 152 -4.37 5.39 -6.38
N GLN A 153 -3.84 5.85 -7.52
CA GLN A 153 -3.21 7.17 -7.61
C GLN A 153 -3.94 8.07 -8.60
N GLY A 154 -3.83 9.37 -8.31
CA GLY A 154 -4.22 10.45 -9.20
C GLY A 154 -5.73 10.61 -9.37
N ARG A 155 -6.11 11.26 -10.47
CA ARG A 155 -7.47 11.73 -10.79
C ARG A 155 -8.60 10.69 -10.69
N HIS A 156 -8.30 9.40 -10.64
CA HIS A 156 -9.33 8.35 -10.53
C HIS A 156 -9.82 8.15 -9.10
N MET A 157 -8.97 8.41 -8.11
CA MET A 157 -9.26 8.22 -6.68
C MET A 157 -9.48 9.54 -5.93
N ASP A 158 -9.30 10.68 -6.61
CA ASP A 158 -9.45 12.01 -6.01
C ASP A 158 -10.89 12.26 -5.53
N ARG A 159 -11.04 12.60 -4.24
CA ARG A 159 -12.33 12.92 -3.61
C ARG A 159 -12.87 14.26 -4.07
N ALA A 160 -12.05 15.31 -4.04
CA ALA A 160 -12.46 16.69 -4.30
C ALA A 160 -12.83 16.91 -5.77
N LEU A 161 -12.09 16.29 -6.68
CA LEU A 161 -12.32 16.34 -8.12
C LEU A 161 -13.34 15.31 -8.62
N GLY A 162 -13.89 14.47 -7.74
CA GLY A 162 -14.88 13.47 -8.11
C GLY A 162 -14.33 12.41 -9.08
N GLY A 163 -13.17 11.84 -8.75
CA GLY A 163 -12.52 10.81 -9.54
C GLY A 163 -13.45 9.66 -9.87
N ARG A 164 -13.31 9.08 -11.07
CA ARG A 164 -14.26 8.06 -11.57
C ARG A 164 -14.42 6.88 -10.60
N THR A 165 -13.31 6.32 -10.11
CA THR A 165 -13.37 5.22 -9.15
C THR A 165 -13.94 5.68 -7.82
N TYR A 166 -13.53 6.87 -7.33
CA TYR A 166 -14.06 7.41 -6.07
C TYR A 166 -15.58 7.58 -6.11
N ARG A 167 -16.15 8.14 -7.19
CA ARG A 167 -17.60 8.24 -7.37
C ARG A 167 -18.30 6.88 -7.37
N THR A 168 -17.71 5.89 -8.02
CA THR A 168 -18.26 4.52 -7.98
C THR A 168 -18.26 3.95 -6.56
N LEU A 169 -17.22 4.19 -5.76
CA LEU A 169 -17.18 3.77 -4.35
C LEU A 169 -18.24 4.49 -3.52
N LEU A 170 -18.44 5.79 -3.74
CA LEU A 170 -19.46 6.56 -3.04
C LEU A 170 -20.87 6.03 -3.34
N GLN A 171 -21.17 5.77 -4.62
CA GLN A 171 -22.44 5.15 -5.03
C GLN A 171 -22.64 3.76 -4.40
N LEU A 172 -21.58 2.96 -4.25
CA LEU A 172 -21.67 1.67 -3.55
C LEU A 172 -22.05 1.83 -2.08
N THR A 173 -21.46 2.81 -1.38
CA THR A 173 -21.78 3.07 0.03
C THR A 173 -23.20 3.61 0.22
N GLU A 174 -23.74 4.32 -0.78
CA GLU A 174 -25.14 4.75 -0.79
C GLU A 174 -26.11 3.58 -1.04
N MET A 175 -25.74 2.67 -1.95
CA MET A 175 -26.55 1.50 -2.30
C MET A 175 -26.59 0.44 -1.19
N TYR A 176 -25.52 0.31 -0.41
CA TYR A 176 -25.38 -0.67 0.65
C TYR A 176 -25.10 0.01 2.00
N PRO A 177 -26.14 0.49 2.70
CA PRO A 177 -25.99 1.09 4.02
C PRO A 177 -25.27 0.14 4.99
N GLY A 178 -24.22 0.64 5.63
CA GLY A 178 -23.36 -0.15 6.52
C GLY A 178 -22.12 -0.74 5.86
N LEU A 179 -21.99 -0.68 4.52
CA LEU A 179 -20.77 -1.08 3.84
C LEU A 179 -19.61 -0.17 4.23
N GLN A 180 -18.54 -0.77 4.73
CA GLN A 180 -17.35 -0.04 5.17
C GLN A 180 -16.33 0.06 4.04
N VAL A 181 -16.24 1.23 3.40
CA VAL A 181 -15.30 1.48 2.31
C VAL A 181 -14.39 2.66 2.67
N TYR A 182 -13.08 2.41 2.62
CA TYR A 182 -12.03 3.37 2.86
C TYR A 182 -11.11 3.46 1.64
N THR A 183 -10.39 4.56 1.53
CA THR A 183 -9.33 4.74 0.53
C THR A 183 -8.01 5.08 1.20
N PHE A 184 -6.90 4.62 0.63
CA PHE A 184 -5.58 5.15 1.00
C PHE A 184 -5.54 6.65 0.70
N THR A 185 -5.14 7.45 1.68
CA THR A 185 -4.93 8.89 1.48
C THR A 185 -3.72 9.12 0.58
N GLU A 186 -3.63 10.30 -0.06
CA GLU A 186 -2.45 10.66 -0.85
C GLU A 186 -1.16 10.62 -0.03
N ARG A 187 -1.23 11.04 1.24
CA ARG A 187 -0.13 10.95 2.20
C ARG A 187 0.29 9.50 2.43
N MET A 188 -0.67 8.59 2.63
CA MET A 188 -0.36 7.18 2.83
C MET A 188 0.21 6.52 1.57
N MET A 189 -0.31 6.89 0.40
CA MET A 189 0.26 6.45 -0.88
C MET A 189 1.72 6.91 -1.02
N ALA A 190 2.03 8.17 -0.69
CA ALA A 190 3.40 8.68 -0.69
C ALA A 190 4.29 8.01 0.36
N TYR A 191 3.75 7.69 1.54
CA TYR A 191 4.46 6.95 2.57
C TYR A 191 4.84 5.54 2.09
N CYS A 192 3.92 4.80 1.47
CA CYS A 192 4.21 3.49 0.88
C CYS A 192 5.33 3.57 -0.18
N ASP A 193 5.37 4.64 -0.98
CA ASP A 193 6.45 4.89 -1.94
C ASP A 193 7.79 5.11 -1.25
N GLN A 194 7.79 5.91 -0.18
CA GLN A 194 8.97 6.26 0.58
C GLN A 194 9.57 5.03 1.26
N VAL A 195 8.74 4.21 1.92
CA VAL A 195 9.19 2.96 2.55
C VAL A 195 9.84 2.04 1.51
N PHE A 196 9.27 1.93 0.30
CA PHE A 196 9.87 1.12 -0.76
C PHE A 196 11.23 1.68 -1.18
N GLN A 197 11.33 3.00 -1.35
CA GLN A 197 12.59 3.65 -1.70
C GLN A 197 13.65 3.45 -0.62
N ASP A 198 13.30 3.62 0.65
CA ASP A 198 14.23 3.48 1.78
C ASP A 198 14.73 2.03 1.92
N GLU A 199 13.84 1.06 1.71
CA GLU A 199 14.17 -0.37 1.81
C GLU A 199 14.98 -0.90 0.62
N THR A 200 14.91 -0.25 -0.54
CA THR A 200 15.47 -0.81 -1.78
C THR A 200 16.52 0.08 -2.45
N GLY A 201 16.62 1.34 -2.05
CA GLY A 201 17.36 2.39 -2.77
C GLY A 201 16.74 2.76 -4.12
N LYS A 202 15.58 2.20 -4.50
CA LYS A 202 14.96 2.41 -5.82
C LYS A 202 13.75 3.33 -5.69
N ASN A 203 13.79 4.47 -6.38
CA ASN A 203 12.61 5.30 -6.53
C ASN A 203 11.67 4.67 -7.59
N ARG A 204 10.50 4.21 -7.17
CA ARG A 204 9.53 3.58 -8.09
C ARG A 204 8.98 4.53 -9.14
N ARG A 205 8.84 5.83 -8.83
CA ARG A 205 8.28 6.83 -9.76
C ARG A 205 9.26 7.11 -10.90
N GLN A 206 10.55 7.22 -10.58
CA GLN A 206 11.63 7.39 -11.55
C GLN A 206 11.83 6.13 -12.40
N SER A 207 11.75 4.94 -11.79
CA SER A 207 11.85 3.66 -12.51
C SER A 207 10.55 3.25 -13.23
N GLY A 208 9.46 4.01 -13.06
CA GLY A 208 8.16 3.73 -13.66
C GLY A 208 7.52 2.43 -13.17
N SER A 209 7.87 1.91 -11.99
CA SER A 209 7.27 0.70 -11.42
C SER A 209 6.09 1.00 -10.48
N PHE A 210 5.26 -0.01 -10.26
CA PHE A 210 4.11 0.02 -9.36
C PHE A 210 4.30 -0.91 -8.18
N LEU A 211 3.87 -0.48 -7.00
CA LEU A 211 3.78 -1.36 -5.84
C LEU A 211 2.62 -2.32 -6.02
N SER A 212 2.77 -3.57 -5.58
CA SER A 212 1.70 -4.55 -5.63
C SER A 212 0.63 -4.29 -4.57
N THR A 213 -0.56 -4.88 -4.73
CA THR A 213 -1.56 -4.90 -3.64
C THR A 213 -1.01 -5.60 -2.39
N GLY A 214 -0.10 -6.57 -2.56
CA GLY A 214 0.60 -7.22 -1.47
C GLY A 214 1.39 -6.23 -0.62
N TRP A 215 2.12 -5.29 -1.24
CA TRP A 215 2.83 -4.22 -0.54
C TRP A 215 1.91 -3.38 0.33
N PHE A 216 0.82 -2.85 -0.24
CA PHE A 216 -0.16 -2.05 0.51
C PHE A 216 -0.81 -2.85 1.65
N THR A 217 -1.05 -4.14 1.44
CA THR A 217 -1.63 -5.02 2.46
C THR A 217 -0.65 -5.29 3.59
N MET A 218 0.63 -5.52 3.29
CA MET A 218 1.66 -5.74 4.32
C MET A 218 1.88 -4.48 5.16
N ILE A 219 1.91 -3.29 4.55
CA ILE A 219 1.99 -2.03 5.30
C ILE A 219 0.79 -1.87 6.25
N LEU A 220 -0.44 -2.09 5.76
CA LEU A 220 -1.62 -2.04 6.61
C LEU A 220 -1.59 -3.10 7.73
N ALA A 221 -1.14 -4.32 7.43
CA ALA A 221 -1.00 -5.37 8.43
C ALA A 221 0.01 -4.98 9.52
N LEU A 222 1.14 -4.35 9.15
CA LEU A 222 2.13 -3.86 10.11
C LEU A 222 1.60 -2.78 11.06
N GLU A 223 0.62 -1.97 10.62
CA GLU A 223 -0.04 -0.98 11.48
C GLU A 223 -1.11 -1.61 12.38
N LEU A 224 -1.86 -2.59 11.84
CA LEU A 224 -3.07 -3.12 12.46
C LEU A 224 -2.83 -4.33 13.37
N CYS A 225 -1.80 -5.13 13.12
CA CYS A 225 -1.66 -6.48 13.67
C CYS A 225 -0.50 -6.57 14.67
N GLU A 226 -0.69 -7.34 15.75
CA GLU A 226 0.42 -7.70 16.65
C GLU A 226 1.26 -8.80 16.04
N GLU A 227 0.63 -9.87 15.54
CA GLU A 227 1.27 -10.98 14.84
C GLU A 227 0.67 -11.14 13.44
N ILE A 228 1.52 -11.44 12.46
CA ILE A 228 1.12 -11.58 11.05
C ILE A 228 1.54 -12.96 10.56
N VAL A 229 0.58 -13.75 10.09
CA VAL A 229 0.84 -15.01 9.38
C VAL A 229 0.44 -14.85 7.92
N VAL A 230 1.38 -15.13 7.01
CA VAL A 230 1.22 -14.93 5.57
C VAL A 230 1.07 -16.27 4.86
N TYR A 231 0.06 -16.35 4.00
CA TYR A 231 -0.29 -17.54 3.23
C TYR A 231 -0.29 -17.27 1.72
N GLY A 232 0.18 -18.26 0.95
CA GLY A 232 0.32 -18.27 -0.50
C GLY A 232 1.46 -17.41 -1.04
N MET A 233 2.38 -16.91 -0.22
CA MET A 233 3.45 -16.04 -0.72
C MET A 233 4.75 -16.82 -0.78
N VAL A 234 5.34 -16.98 -1.98
CA VAL A 234 6.69 -17.57 -2.15
C VAL A 234 7.79 -16.57 -1.80
N SER A 235 8.98 -17.05 -1.42
CA SER A 235 10.16 -16.22 -1.11
C SER A 235 10.71 -15.50 -2.35
N ASP A 236 11.61 -14.55 -2.14
CA ASP A 236 12.31 -13.84 -3.22
C ASP A 236 13.29 -14.73 -4.01
N SER A 237 13.76 -15.83 -3.41
CA SER A 237 14.63 -16.83 -4.06
C SER A 237 13.84 -17.89 -4.83
N TYR A 238 12.60 -18.17 -4.44
CA TYR A 238 11.84 -19.36 -4.86
C TYR A 238 11.87 -19.62 -6.37
N CYS A 239 11.56 -18.61 -7.18
CA CYS A 239 11.50 -18.77 -8.64
C CYS A 239 12.87 -18.93 -9.33
N ARG A 240 13.97 -18.87 -8.59
CA ARG A 240 15.34 -19.13 -9.07
C ARG A 240 15.88 -20.47 -8.60
N GLU A 241 15.17 -21.17 -7.72
CA GLU A 241 15.55 -22.49 -7.22
C GLU A 241 15.37 -23.53 -8.34
N GLU A 242 16.24 -24.55 -8.37
CA GLU A 242 16.28 -25.54 -9.47
C GLU A 242 15.04 -26.44 -9.51
N SER A 243 14.34 -26.59 -8.38
CA SER A 243 13.15 -27.42 -8.28
C SER A 243 12.07 -26.71 -7.49
N HIS A 244 11.03 -26.23 -8.20
CA HIS A 244 9.78 -25.79 -7.62
C HIS A 244 8.61 -26.26 -8.49
N PRO A 245 7.45 -26.60 -7.90
CA PRO A 245 6.26 -26.95 -8.68
C PRO A 245 5.73 -25.73 -9.44
N SER A 246 5.39 -25.93 -10.71
CA SER A 246 4.63 -24.93 -11.47
C SER A 246 3.20 -24.86 -10.92
N VAL A 247 2.79 -23.66 -10.55
CA VAL A 247 1.44 -23.36 -10.05
C VAL A 247 0.87 -22.17 -10.83
N PRO A 248 -0.45 -22.04 -10.97
CA PRO A 248 -1.04 -20.87 -11.59
C PRO A 248 -0.72 -19.60 -10.78
N TYR A 249 -0.65 -18.46 -11.46
CA TYR A 249 -0.41 -17.16 -10.84
C TYR A 249 -1.46 -16.81 -9.79
N HIS A 250 -2.71 -17.18 -10.04
CA HIS A 250 -3.79 -17.07 -9.08
C HIS A 250 -4.48 -18.41 -8.83
N TYR A 251 -4.84 -18.72 -7.58
CA TYR A 251 -5.56 -19.97 -7.26
C TYR A 251 -6.93 -20.09 -7.94
N PHE A 252 -7.54 -18.96 -8.29
CA PHE A 252 -8.91 -18.91 -8.84
C PHE A 252 -8.95 -18.76 -10.36
N GLU A 253 -7.81 -18.63 -11.03
CA GLU A 253 -7.75 -18.51 -12.48
C GLU A 253 -7.48 -19.87 -13.12
N LYS A 254 -8.21 -20.17 -14.20
CA LYS A 254 -8.05 -21.42 -14.96
C LYS A 254 -6.77 -21.37 -15.81
N GLY A 255 -5.62 -21.64 -15.17
CA GLY A 255 -4.42 -22.24 -15.77
C GLY A 255 -3.73 -21.52 -16.94
N ARG A 256 -3.82 -20.19 -17.05
CA ARG A 256 -3.22 -19.47 -18.20
C ARG A 256 -1.86 -18.85 -17.96
N LEU A 257 -1.49 -18.58 -16.71
CA LEU A 257 -0.28 -17.84 -16.37
C LEU A 257 0.40 -18.54 -15.20
N ASP A 258 1.65 -18.95 -15.37
CA ASP A 258 2.47 -19.53 -14.30
C ASP A 258 2.94 -18.44 -13.32
N GLU A 259 2.95 -18.77 -12.03
CA GLU A 259 3.31 -17.83 -10.96
C GLU A 259 4.72 -17.24 -11.16
N CYS A 260 5.72 -18.09 -11.36
CA CYS A 260 7.11 -17.66 -11.45
C CYS A 260 7.40 -16.93 -12.76
N GLN A 261 6.81 -17.36 -13.87
CA GLN A 261 6.89 -16.62 -15.13
C GLN A 261 6.34 -15.21 -14.99
N MET A 262 5.18 -15.05 -14.34
CA MET A 262 4.57 -13.74 -14.08
C MET A 262 5.46 -12.86 -13.21
N TYR A 263 5.98 -13.40 -12.08
CA TYR A 263 6.85 -12.65 -11.20
C TYR A 263 8.14 -12.21 -11.88
N LEU A 264 8.83 -13.10 -12.60
CA LEU A 264 10.07 -12.78 -13.28
C LEU A 264 9.87 -11.80 -14.43
N ALA A 265 8.78 -11.93 -15.20
CA ALA A 265 8.44 -11.00 -16.27
C ALA A 265 8.21 -9.58 -15.73
N HIS A 266 7.41 -9.43 -14.66
CA HIS A 266 7.17 -8.14 -14.04
C HIS A 266 8.42 -7.57 -13.36
N GLU A 267 9.20 -8.40 -12.68
CA GLU A 267 10.44 -7.97 -12.02
C GLU A 267 11.44 -7.38 -13.01
N ARG A 268 11.57 -7.98 -14.20
CA ARG A 268 12.52 -7.57 -15.25
C ARG A 268 12.01 -6.46 -16.15
N ALA A 269 10.69 -6.22 -16.19
CA ALA A 269 10.11 -5.23 -17.08
C ALA A 269 10.64 -3.81 -16.79
N PRO A 270 11.03 -3.04 -17.82
CA PRO A 270 11.72 -1.76 -17.62
C PRO A 270 10.82 -0.68 -17.00
N ARG A 271 9.52 -0.70 -17.28
CA ARG A 271 8.51 0.23 -16.76
C ARG A 271 7.14 -0.45 -16.67
N SER A 272 6.21 0.20 -15.98
CA SER A 272 4.78 -0.14 -15.88
C SER A 272 4.48 -1.53 -15.32
N ALA A 273 5.38 -2.07 -14.49
CA ALA A 273 5.26 -3.39 -13.89
C ALA A 273 5.52 -3.36 -12.39
N HIS A 274 5.25 -4.49 -11.74
CA HIS A 274 5.46 -4.68 -10.31
C HIS A 274 6.86 -5.21 -10.02
N ARG A 275 7.36 -4.93 -8.81
CA ARG A 275 8.64 -5.44 -8.35
C ARG A 275 8.42 -6.56 -7.33
N PHE A 276 7.69 -7.59 -7.74
CA PHE A 276 7.22 -8.66 -6.85
C PHE A 276 8.35 -9.36 -6.08
N ILE A 277 9.49 -9.59 -6.71
CA ILE A 277 10.63 -10.26 -6.07
C ILE A 277 11.36 -9.27 -5.15
N THR A 278 11.56 -8.03 -5.60
CA THR A 278 12.13 -6.98 -4.74
C THR A 278 11.27 -6.77 -3.49
N GLU A 279 9.94 -6.68 -3.61
CA GLU A 279 9.02 -6.51 -2.48
C GLU A 279 9.13 -7.69 -1.49
N LYS A 280 9.15 -8.94 -1.97
CA LYS A 280 9.34 -10.13 -1.13
C LYS A 280 10.66 -10.11 -0.36
N ALA A 281 11.75 -9.64 -0.98
CA ALA A 281 13.03 -9.49 -0.31
C ALA A 281 12.98 -8.45 0.82
N VAL A 282 12.15 -7.40 0.68
CA VAL A 282 11.87 -6.47 1.79
C VAL A 282 11.10 -7.19 2.90
N PHE A 283 10.04 -7.92 2.57
CA PHE A 283 9.22 -8.60 3.57
C PHE A 283 10.01 -9.64 4.37
N SER A 284 10.93 -10.35 3.70
CA SER A 284 11.91 -11.25 4.34
C SER A 284 12.71 -10.53 5.43
N ARG A 285 13.19 -9.30 5.15
CA ARG A 285 13.92 -8.49 6.16
C ARG A 285 13.02 -7.97 7.27
N TRP A 286 11.76 -7.63 6.97
CA TRP A 286 10.80 -7.23 8.00
C TRP A 286 10.50 -8.38 8.97
N ALA A 287 10.35 -9.60 8.48
CA ALA A 287 10.13 -10.79 9.31
C ALA A 287 11.27 -11.09 10.29
N LYS A 288 12.50 -10.62 10.02
CA LYS A 288 13.61 -10.72 10.99
C LYS A 288 13.49 -9.74 12.16
N LYS A 289 12.63 -8.73 12.05
CA LYS A 289 12.52 -7.61 13.01
C LYS A 289 11.13 -7.47 13.64
N ARG A 290 10.16 -8.23 13.15
CA ARG A 290 8.74 -8.14 13.48
C ARG A 290 8.16 -9.56 13.49
N PRO A 291 7.10 -9.83 14.28
CA PRO A 291 6.43 -11.13 14.34
C PRO A 291 5.62 -11.39 13.06
N ILE A 292 6.34 -11.68 11.97
CA ILE A 292 5.78 -12.05 10.67
C ILE A 292 6.25 -13.47 10.35
N VAL A 293 5.29 -14.36 10.15
CA VAL A 293 5.54 -15.76 9.77
C VAL A 293 5.01 -15.98 8.37
N PHE A 294 5.84 -16.44 7.46
CA PHE A 294 5.39 -16.97 6.16
C PHE A 294 5.14 -18.46 6.33
N ALA A 295 3.88 -18.86 6.45
CA ALA A 295 3.50 -20.21 6.83
C ALA A 295 3.39 -21.13 5.61
N HIS A 296 2.89 -20.63 4.49
CA HIS A 296 2.65 -21.44 3.29
C HIS A 296 2.95 -20.70 1.99
N PRO A 297 3.91 -21.16 1.17
CA PRO A 297 4.98 -22.06 1.59
C PRO A 297 5.81 -21.44 2.72
N SER A 298 6.38 -22.27 3.58
CA SER A 298 7.22 -21.77 4.68
C SER A 298 8.51 -21.14 4.15
N TRP A 299 8.83 -19.93 4.59
CA TRP A 299 10.10 -19.30 4.26
C TRP A 299 11.15 -19.73 5.28
N ARG A 300 12.28 -20.25 4.80
CA ARG A 300 13.42 -20.53 5.67
C ARG A 300 13.94 -19.21 6.23
N THR A 301 13.95 -19.07 7.55
CA THR A 301 14.65 -17.98 8.23
C THR A 301 16.15 -18.17 8.02
N GLN A 302 16.73 -17.43 7.06
CA GLN A 302 18.19 -17.31 6.90
C GLN A 302 18.78 -16.37 7.94
#